data_AF-A0A3N4D9X6-F1
#
_entry.id   AF-A0A3N4D9X6-F1
#
_cell.length_a   1.000
_cell.length_b   1.000
_cell.length_c   1.000
_cell.angle_alpha   90.00
_cell.angle_beta   90.00
_cell.angle_gamma   90.00
#
_symmetry.space_group_name_H-M   'P 1'
#
loop_
_entity.id
_entity.type
_entity.pdbx_description
1 polymer ?
#
loop_
_entity_poly.entity_id
_entity_poly.type
_entity_poly.pdbx_seq_one_letter_code
_entity_poly.pdbx_strand_id
1 'polypeptide(L)'
;MSKQLKLGLTSKILIGMAAGIILGLLLRNVFPDSQFIEEYITNGFLHVIGTIFISSLKMLVVPLVFVSLVCGTSSLSDPSKLGRLGGKTIAFYLFTTAIALSIAILAAVIIHPGNASLANNALEFTVKDAPSLSEVLINIVPTNPMRAMSEGNMLQIIIFAVIFGFAIAHIGDKGSRVASFFNDLNDVIMRVVTLIMQLAPYGVFALMAKLSLTLGLETFGSVVKYFFLVVAVLFIQGLVVYPTLLKLFSGLSPLMFLRKIRNVQLFAFSTASSNATLPVTIETAEHRMGVDNKIASFTLPLGATLNMDGTAIMQGVATVFIAQVYGIDLSIMDYATVVLTATLASIGTAGVPGVGLIMLALVLNQVGLPVEGIALIIGVDRMLDMIRTAVNVTGDAVATVIIAKSEGEFNEEIFNNSQAGKKFEEQVLNDKN
;
A
#
# COMPACT_ATOMS: atom_id res chain seq x y z
N MET A 1 -19.42 -33.73 -14.05
CA MET A 1 -19.10 -32.80 -12.94
C MET A 1 -18.79 -31.44 -13.54
N SER A 2 -19.70 -30.46 -13.41
CA SER A 2 -19.41 -29.10 -13.84
C SER A 2 -18.30 -28.55 -12.93
N LYS A 3 -17.15 -28.20 -13.50
CA LYS A 3 -16.15 -27.35 -12.83
C LYS A 3 -16.86 -26.05 -12.46
N GLN A 4 -17.37 -25.94 -11.24
CA GLN A 4 -17.80 -24.65 -10.71
C GLN A 4 -16.56 -23.76 -10.70
N LEU A 5 -16.53 -22.79 -11.61
CA LEU A 5 -15.53 -21.72 -11.62
C LEU A 5 -15.62 -21.02 -10.25
N LYS A 6 -14.72 -21.37 -9.33
CA LYS A 6 -14.65 -20.70 -8.03
C LYS A 6 -14.23 -19.26 -8.31
N LEU A 7 -15.15 -18.32 -8.09
CA LEU A 7 -14.88 -16.89 -8.22
C LEU A 7 -13.71 -16.50 -7.31
N GLY A 8 -12.72 -15.79 -7.88
CA GLY A 8 -11.60 -15.24 -7.14
C GLY A 8 -12.06 -14.21 -6.10
N LEU A 9 -11.25 -13.98 -5.06
CA LEU A 9 -11.56 -13.03 -3.99
C LEU A 9 -11.84 -11.62 -4.54
N THR A 10 -11.03 -11.19 -5.51
CA THR A 10 -11.21 -9.93 -6.24
C THR A 10 -12.60 -9.82 -6.86
N SER A 11 -13.04 -10.85 -7.60
CA SER A 11 -14.37 -10.86 -8.23
C SER A 11 -15.49 -10.80 -7.18
N LYS A 12 -15.34 -11.50 -6.05
CA LYS A 12 -16.33 -11.44 -4.96
C LYS A 12 -16.46 -10.04 -4.37
N ILE A 13 -15.33 -9.34 -4.17
CA ILE A 13 -15.34 -7.96 -3.65
C ILE A 13 -15.96 -7.01 -4.67
N LEU A 14 -15.61 -7.12 -5.96
CA LEU A 14 -16.21 -6.28 -7.01
C LEU A 14 -17.71 -6.49 -7.14
N ILE A 15 -18.17 -7.74 -7.06
CA ILE A 15 -19.60 -8.08 -7.02
C ILE A 15 -20.24 -7.48 -5.76
N GLY A 16 -19.60 -7.61 -4.59
CA GLY A 16 -20.09 -7.01 -3.34
C GLY A 16 -20.19 -5.49 -3.41
N MET A 17 -19.20 -4.82 -3.98
CA MET A 17 -19.21 -3.38 -4.23
C MET A 17 -20.36 -2.98 -5.15
N ALA A 18 -20.47 -3.60 -6.33
CA ALA A 18 -21.52 -3.28 -7.30
C ALA A 18 -22.91 -3.55 -6.73
N ALA A 19 -23.10 -4.70 -6.07
CA ALA A 19 -24.37 -5.04 -5.42
C ALA A 19 -24.71 -4.07 -4.28
N GLY A 20 -23.71 -3.64 -3.50
CA GLY A 20 -23.89 -2.65 -2.43
C GLY A 20 -24.33 -1.30 -2.99
N ILE A 21 -23.64 -0.80 -4.02
CA ILE A 21 -23.99 0.47 -4.70
C ILE A 21 -25.41 0.39 -5.27
N ILE A 22 -25.72 -0.67 -6.02
CA ILE A 22 -27.05 -0.86 -6.63
C ILE A 22 -28.12 -0.91 -5.55
N LEU A 23 -27.92 -1.70 -4.48
CA LEU A 23 -28.89 -1.80 -3.39
C LEU A 23 -29.09 -0.45 -2.70
N GLY A 24 -28.02 0.26 -2.36
CA GLY A 24 -28.12 1.53 -1.67
C GLY A 24 -28.81 2.61 -2.51
N LEU A 25 -28.50 2.69 -3.81
CA LEU A 25 -29.20 3.60 -4.73
C LEU A 25 -30.67 3.22 -4.93
N LEU A 26 -30.99 1.92 -5.05
CA LEU A 26 -32.36 1.46 -5.16
C LEU A 26 -33.18 1.79 -3.91
N LEU A 27 -32.66 1.46 -2.73
CA LEU A 27 -33.33 1.75 -1.47
C LEU A 27 -33.56 3.26 -1.29
N ARG A 28 -32.57 4.09 -1.64
CA ARG A 28 -32.70 5.55 -1.60
C ARG A 28 -33.80 6.08 -2.54
N ASN A 29 -33.86 5.57 -3.77
CA ASN A 29 -34.80 6.07 -4.78
C ASN A 29 -36.24 5.55 -4.58
N VAL A 30 -36.39 4.30 -4.11
CA VAL A 30 -37.70 3.66 -3.93
C VAL A 30 -38.34 4.08 -2.60
N PHE A 31 -37.53 4.31 -1.56
CA PHE A 31 -37.99 4.66 -0.22
C PHE A 31 -37.28 5.93 0.29
N PRO A 32 -37.49 7.08 -0.38
CA PRO A 32 -36.94 8.34 0.10
C PRO A 32 -37.47 8.63 1.51
N ASP A 33 -36.58 9.10 2.39
CA ASP A 33 -36.89 9.52 3.78
C ASP A 33 -37.56 8.47 4.68
N SER A 34 -37.35 7.18 4.38
CA SER A 34 -37.87 6.09 5.23
C SER A 34 -37.06 5.96 6.53
N GLN A 35 -37.68 6.33 7.65
CA GLN A 35 -37.11 6.18 8.99
C GLN A 35 -36.68 4.74 9.31
N PHE A 36 -37.40 3.74 8.79
CA PHE A 36 -37.03 2.33 8.95
C PHE A 36 -35.70 1.97 8.26
N ILE A 37 -35.49 2.48 7.05
CA ILE A 37 -34.26 2.24 6.29
C ILE A 37 -33.09 2.97 6.93
N GLU A 38 -33.32 4.20 7.42
CA GLU A 38 -32.28 4.95 8.10
C GLU A 38 -31.85 4.26 9.41
N GLU A 39 -32.80 3.91 10.28
CA GLU A 39 -32.51 3.40 11.62
C GLU A 39 -32.01 1.95 11.60
N TYR A 40 -32.73 1.03 10.95
CA TYR A 40 -32.46 -0.39 11.05
C TYR A 40 -31.52 -0.92 9.96
N ILE A 41 -31.59 -0.38 8.74
CA ILE A 41 -30.75 -0.84 7.62
C ILE A 41 -29.44 -0.07 7.61
N THR A 42 -29.49 1.26 7.53
CA THR A 42 -28.33 2.13 7.32
C THR A 42 -27.47 2.24 8.58
N ASN A 43 -28.06 2.65 9.70
CA ASN A 43 -27.38 2.83 10.98
C ASN A 43 -27.36 1.57 11.86
N GLY A 44 -28.20 0.59 11.54
CA GLY A 44 -28.17 -0.75 12.12
C GLY A 44 -27.27 -1.71 11.33
N PHE A 45 -27.89 -2.58 10.54
CA PHE A 45 -27.23 -3.74 9.93
C PHE A 45 -25.97 -3.39 9.10
N LEU A 46 -26.08 -2.42 8.19
CA LEU A 46 -24.97 -2.03 7.31
C LEU A 46 -23.83 -1.38 8.09
N HIS A 47 -24.16 -0.51 9.04
CA HIS A 47 -23.16 0.12 9.91
C HIS A 47 -22.43 -0.92 10.79
N VAL A 48 -23.15 -1.85 11.42
CA VAL A 48 -22.53 -2.87 12.28
C VAL A 48 -21.53 -3.72 11.48
N ILE A 49 -21.92 -4.23 10.31
CA ILE A 49 -21.03 -5.05 9.47
C ILE A 49 -19.84 -4.23 8.97
N GLY A 50 -20.09 -3.01 8.49
CA GLY A 50 -19.04 -2.12 8.00
C GLY A 50 -18.03 -1.76 9.09
N THR A 51 -18.51 -1.40 10.29
CA THR A 51 -17.67 -1.02 11.42
C THR A 51 -16.89 -2.20 12.00
N ILE A 52 -17.47 -3.39 12.08
CA ILE A 52 -16.73 -4.61 12.46
C ILE A 52 -15.60 -4.89 11.47
N PHE A 53 -15.87 -4.72 10.17
CA PHE A 53 -14.84 -4.91 9.15
C PHE A 53 -13.70 -3.89 9.29
N ILE A 54 -14.02 -2.60 9.44
CA ILE A 54 -13.01 -1.54 9.65
C ILE A 54 -12.21 -1.78 10.93
N SER A 55 -12.86 -2.13 12.04
CA SER A 55 -12.20 -2.41 13.32
C SER A 55 -11.26 -3.62 13.22
N SER A 56 -11.65 -4.64 12.43
CA SER A 56 -10.80 -5.80 12.16
C SER A 56 -9.53 -5.42 11.38
N LEU A 57 -9.62 -4.48 10.43
CA LEU A 57 -8.45 -3.93 9.74
C LEU A 57 -7.58 -3.10 10.68
N LYS A 58 -8.18 -2.22 11.50
CA LYS A 58 -7.45 -1.39 12.49
C LYS A 58 -6.70 -2.23 13.52
N MET A 59 -7.27 -3.35 13.96
CA MET A 59 -6.65 -4.28 14.91
C MET A 59 -5.30 -4.83 14.41
N LEU A 60 -5.13 -4.98 13.10
CA LEU A 60 -3.91 -5.54 12.51
C LEU A 60 -2.78 -4.52 12.38
N VAL A 61 -3.07 -3.21 12.43
CA VAL A 61 -2.11 -2.14 12.11
C VAL A 61 -0.83 -2.26 12.93
N VAL A 62 -0.95 -2.20 14.27
CA VAL A 62 0.20 -2.11 15.17
C VAL A 62 1.04 -3.41 15.17
N PRO A 63 0.45 -4.61 15.34
CA PRO A 63 1.22 -5.85 15.35
C PRO A 63 1.93 -6.09 14.01
N LEU A 64 1.24 -5.84 12.89
CA LEU A 64 1.81 -6.05 11.57
C LEU A 64 3.01 -5.13 11.35
N VAL A 65 2.84 -3.82 11.55
CA VAL A 65 3.92 -2.85 11.30
C VAL A 65 5.14 -3.14 12.16
N PHE A 66 4.95 -3.40 13.46
CA PHE A 66 6.07 -3.71 14.35
C PHE A 66 6.81 -4.98 13.89
N VAL A 67 6.09 -6.10 13.69
CA VAL A 67 6.71 -7.38 13.36
C VAL A 67 7.36 -7.34 11.98
N SER A 68 6.67 -6.81 10.97
CA SER A 68 7.18 -6.72 9.60
C SER A 68 8.40 -5.81 9.50
N LEU A 69 8.45 -4.69 10.23
CA LEU A 69 9.64 -3.83 10.30
C LEU A 69 10.83 -4.50 10.97
N VAL A 70 10.61 -5.22 12.08
CA VAL A 70 11.66 -5.99 12.73
C VAL A 70 12.21 -7.06 11.78
N CYS A 71 11.35 -7.79 11.07
CA CYS A 71 11.77 -8.75 10.05
C CYS A 71 12.61 -8.07 8.95
N GLY A 72 12.09 -7.00 8.33
CA GLY A 72 12.76 -6.33 7.21
C GLY A 72 14.11 -5.69 7.59
N THR A 73 14.23 -5.17 8.81
CA THR A 73 15.49 -4.58 9.28
C THR A 73 16.47 -5.61 9.87
N SER A 74 15.99 -6.74 10.40
CA SER A 74 16.85 -7.81 10.91
C SER A 74 17.44 -8.71 9.82
N SER A 75 16.85 -8.76 8.62
CA SER A 75 17.44 -9.45 7.46
C SER A 75 18.73 -8.80 6.92
N LEU A 76 19.17 -7.67 7.50
CA LEU A 76 20.36 -6.92 7.10
C LEU A 76 21.64 -7.37 7.84
N SER A 77 21.94 -8.66 7.83
CA SER A 77 22.91 -9.30 8.74
C SER A 77 24.40 -9.21 8.40
N ASP A 78 24.83 -8.72 7.23
CA ASP A 78 26.27 -8.63 6.86
C ASP A 78 26.71 -7.21 6.42
N PRO A 79 27.04 -6.30 7.36
CA PRO A 79 27.34 -4.89 7.07
C PRO A 79 28.43 -4.65 6.01
N SER A 80 29.34 -5.61 5.79
CA SER A 80 30.54 -5.46 4.97
C SER A 80 30.30 -5.56 3.46
N LYS A 81 29.37 -6.42 3.02
CA LYS A 81 28.94 -6.57 1.61
C LYS A 81 27.50 -6.09 1.40
N LEU A 82 26.68 -6.15 2.45
CA LEU A 82 25.27 -5.77 2.46
C LEU A 82 25.06 -4.27 2.68
N GLY A 83 26.03 -3.56 3.29
CA GLY A 83 25.91 -2.11 3.54
C GLY A 83 25.81 -1.29 2.26
N ARG A 84 26.66 -1.58 1.24
CA ARG A 84 26.61 -0.86 -0.04
C ARG A 84 25.37 -1.23 -0.86
N LEU A 85 25.10 -2.52 -1.04
CA LEU A 85 23.97 -3.00 -1.84
C LEU A 85 22.63 -2.64 -1.20
N GLY A 86 22.46 -2.96 0.09
CA GLY A 86 21.27 -2.62 0.88
C GLY A 86 21.08 -1.11 1.01
N GLY A 87 22.15 -0.36 1.29
CA GLY A 87 22.09 1.10 1.37
C GLY A 87 21.64 1.75 0.06
N LYS A 88 22.21 1.34 -1.09
CA LYS A 88 21.75 1.79 -2.41
C LYS A 88 20.28 1.45 -2.66
N THR A 89 19.87 0.24 -2.31
CA THR A 89 18.50 -0.26 -2.52
C THR A 89 17.50 0.55 -1.70
N ILE A 90 17.74 0.70 -0.40
CA ILE A 90 16.88 1.44 0.51
C ILE A 90 16.83 2.92 0.10
N ALA A 91 17.98 3.54 -0.19
CA ALA A 91 18.03 4.92 -0.62
C ALA A 91 17.23 5.14 -1.91
N PHE A 92 17.33 4.21 -2.87
CA PHE A 92 16.55 4.27 -4.10
C PHE A 92 15.05 4.17 -3.83
N TYR A 93 14.60 3.20 -3.01
CA TYR A 93 13.18 3.06 -2.67
C TYR A 93 12.62 4.28 -1.92
N LEU A 94 13.34 4.80 -0.91
CA LEU A 94 12.91 6.01 -0.21
C LEU A 94 12.82 7.21 -1.15
N PHE A 95 13.76 7.32 -2.09
CA PHE A 95 13.75 8.37 -3.10
C PHE A 95 12.54 8.24 -4.05
N THR A 96 12.24 7.04 -4.55
CA THR A 96 11.09 6.83 -5.44
C THR A 96 9.76 7.04 -4.71
N THR A 97 9.66 6.61 -3.45
CA THR A 97 8.46 6.82 -2.62
C THR A 97 8.22 8.30 -2.35
N ALA A 98 9.27 9.06 -2.01
CA ALA A 98 9.16 10.50 -1.79
C ALA A 98 8.70 11.24 -3.07
N ILE A 99 9.22 10.86 -4.24
CA ILE A 99 8.74 11.38 -5.53
C ILE A 99 7.28 11.04 -5.77
N ALA A 100 6.91 9.77 -5.60
CA ALA A 100 5.56 9.26 -5.82
C ALA A 100 4.53 10.04 -4.99
N LEU A 101 4.86 10.24 -3.71
CA LEU A 101 4.02 10.92 -2.75
C LEU A 101 3.92 12.43 -3.00
N SER A 102 5.03 13.06 -3.41
CA SER A 102 5.04 14.47 -3.81
C SER A 102 4.17 14.72 -5.03
N ILE A 103 4.25 13.85 -6.06
CA ILE A 103 3.41 13.92 -7.26
C ILE A 103 1.94 13.70 -6.87
N ALA A 104 1.65 12.74 -5.99
CA ALA A 104 0.29 12.43 -5.53
C ALA A 104 -0.36 13.62 -4.82
N ILE A 105 0.33 14.20 -3.83
CA ILE A 105 -0.18 15.37 -3.08
C ILE A 105 -0.34 16.55 -4.03
N LEU A 106 0.66 16.86 -4.85
CA LEU A 106 0.58 17.97 -5.80
C LEU A 106 -0.59 17.80 -6.77
N ALA A 107 -0.77 16.61 -7.35
CA ALA A 107 -1.87 16.34 -8.26
C ALA A 107 -3.24 16.48 -7.56
N ALA A 108 -3.36 16.02 -6.32
CA ALA A 108 -4.60 16.14 -5.55
C ALA A 108 -4.91 17.59 -5.12
N VAL A 109 -3.89 18.36 -4.76
CA VAL A 109 -4.02 19.80 -4.48
C VAL A 109 -4.35 20.58 -5.75
N ILE A 110 -3.88 20.18 -6.93
CA ILE A 110 -4.28 20.88 -8.17
C ILE A 110 -5.70 20.50 -8.58
N ILE A 111 -6.01 19.20 -8.61
CA ILE A 111 -7.26 18.68 -9.16
C ILE A 111 -8.43 18.89 -8.21
N HIS A 112 -8.18 19.00 -6.90
CA HIS A 112 -9.21 19.12 -5.85
C HIS A 112 -10.30 18.04 -6.00
N PRO A 113 -9.98 16.75 -5.74
CA PRO A 113 -10.94 15.67 -5.92
C PRO A 113 -12.11 15.71 -4.93
N GLY A 114 -11.94 16.29 -3.73
CA GLY A 114 -12.97 16.40 -2.72
C GLY A 114 -13.84 17.65 -2.87
N ASN A 115 -15.09 17.55 -2.44
CA ASN A 115 -16.00 18.68 -2.23
C ASN A 115 -16.36 18.73 -0.75
N ALA A 116 -16.44 19.92 -0.15
CA ALA A 116 -16.72 20.15 1.28
C ALA A 116 -18.17 19.81 1.71
N SER A 117 -18.75 18.79 1.08
CA SER A 117 -20.12 18.31 1.26
C SER A 117 -20.39 17.76 2.68
N LEU A 118 -19.35 17.34 3.41
CA LEU A 118 -19.47 16.83 4.78
C LEU A 118 -18.94 17.79 5.85
N ALA A 119 -18.53 19.01 5.48
CA ALA A 119 -17.98 20.00 6.41
C ALA A 119 -18.94 20.37 7.56
N ASN A 120 -20.26 20.33 7.32
CA ASN A 120 -21.27 20.67 8.32
C ASN A 120 -21.64 19.53 9.29
N ASN A 121 -21.26 18.28 8.98
CA ASN A 121 -21.52 17.09 9.82
C ASN A 121 -20.29 16.65 10.62
N ALA A 122 -19.14 17.31 10.41
CA ALA A 122 -17.96 17.13 11.23
C ALA A 122 -18.22 17.78 12.59
N LEU A 123 -18.73 16.97 13.54
CA LEU A 123 -18.65 17.23 14.98
C LEU A 123 -17.36 18.00 15.28
N GLU A 124 -17.46 19.13 15.98
CA GLU A 124 -16.36 20.01 16.45
C GLU A 124 -15.01 19.27 16.51
N PHE A 125 -14.36 19.16 15.36
CA PHE A 125 -13.09 18.49 15.29
C PHE A 125 -12.11 19.56 15.73
N THR A 126 -11.72 19.48 17.00
CA THR A 126 -10.65 20.31 17.53
C THR A 126 -9.40 19.90 16.78
N VAL A 127 -9.05 20.68 15.75
CA VAL A 127 -7.77 20.58 15.06
C VAL A 127 -6.72 20.65 16.16
N LYS A 128 -6.08 19.52 16.45
CA LYS A 128 -4.92 19.53 17.35
C LYS A 128 -3.87 20.37 16.66
N ASP A 129 -3.31 21.34 17.38
CA ASP A 129 -2.17 22.10 16.86
C ASP A 129 -1.09 21.12 16.39
N ALA A 130 -0.65 21.31 15.14
CA ALA A 130 0.42 20.51 14.60
C ALA A 130 1.67 20.72 15.48
N PRO A 131 2.26 19.65 16.03
CA PRO A 131 3.45 19.78 16.86
C PRO A 131 4.56 20.45 16.04
N SER A 132 5.36 21.27 16.71
CA SER A 132 6.52 21.91 16.08
C SER A 132 7.46 20.85 15.49
N LEU A 133 8.23 21.17 14.44
CA LEU A 133 9.21 20.24 13.87
C LEU A 133 10.19 19.71 14.93
N SER A 134 10.57 20.57 15.89
CA SER A 134 11.36 20.18 17.06
C SER A 134 10.67 19.12 17.92
N GLU A 135 9.38 19.28 18.22
CA GLU A 135 8.62 18.29 18.99
C GLU A 135 8.43 17.00 18.20
N VAL A 136 8.21 17.07 16.88
CA VAL A 136 8.18 15.87 16.02
C VAL A 136 9.52 15.13 16.12
N LEU A 137 10.65 15.82 15.95
CA LEU A 137 11.99 15.24 16.03
C LEU A 137 12.30 14.64 17.41
N ILE A 138 11.89 15.31 18.50
CA ILE A 138 12.05 14.79 19.86
C ILE A 138 11.17 13.55 20.07
N ASN A 139 9.92 13.60 19.59
CA ASN A 139 8.94 12.55 19.81
C ASN A 139 9.08 11.35 18.84
N ILE A 140 10.03 11.39 17.90
CA ILE A 140 10.43 10.24 17.06
C ILE A 140 10.85 9.04 17.93
N VAL A 141 11.56 9.28 19.03
CA VAL A 141 12.04 8.22 19.91
C VAL A 141 11.06 8.02 21.08
N PRO A 142 10.41 6.86 21.21
CA PRO A 142 9.50 6.62 22.34
C PRO A 142 10.24 6.54 23.66
N THR A 143 9.69 7.18 24.69
CA THR A 143 10.09 6.93 26.09
C THR A 143 9.60 5.57 26.59
N ASN A 144 8.53 5.02 26.00
CA ASN A 144 8.01 3.69 26.28
C ASN A 144 7.41 3.06 25.01
N PRO A 145 8.09 2.09 24.39
CA PRO A 145 7.60 1.42 23.17
C PRO A 145 6.27 0.68 23.34
N MET A 146 6.01 0.13 24.53
CA MET A 146 4.75 -0.59 24.80
C MET A 146 3.58 0.38 24.85
N ARG A 147 3.77 1.56 25.46
CA ARG A 147 2.78 2.64 25.43
C ARG A 147 2.58 3.16 24.01
N ALA A 148 3.66 3.33 23.24
CA ALA A 148 3.56 3.72 21.84
C ALA A 148 2.71 2.73 21.03
N MET A 149 2.90 1.41 21.25
CA MET A 149 2.08 0.36 20.63
C MET A 149 0.61 0.40 21.08
N SER A 150 0.33 0.63 22.37
CA SER A 150 -1.06 0.69 22.86
C SER A 150 -1.81 1.94 22.39
N GLU A 151 -1.12 3.08 22.29
CA GLU A 151 -1.69 4.35 21.86
C GLU A 151 -1.68 4.51 20.33
N GLY A 152 -0.99 3.63 19.60
CA GLY A 152 -0.84 3.71 18.15
C GLY A 152 0.05 4.87 17.71
N ASN A 153 1.07 5.24 18.52
CA ASN A 153 2.07 6.24 18.15
C ASN A 153 3.03 5.67 17.10
N MET A 154 2.61 5.69 15.84
CA MET A 154 3.25 4.90 14.79
C MET A 154 4.69 5.30 14.46
N LEU A 155 5.00 6.60 14.42
CA LEU A 155 6.38 7.06 14.20
C LEU A 155 7.35 6.48 15.24
N GLN A 156 6.90 6.43 16.49
CA GLN A 156 7.64 5.84 17.60
C GLN A 156 7.79 4.32 17.47
N ILE A 157 6.71 3.64 17.08
CA ILE A 157 6.73 2.19 16.83
C ILE A 157 7.72 1.85 15.72
N ILE A 158 7.70 2.62 14.62
CA ILE A 158 8.57 2.43 13.47
C ILE A 158 10.03 2.57 13.88
N ILE A 159 10.38 3.67 14.56
CA ILE A 159 11.76 3.93 14.99
C ILE A 159 12.26 2.86 15.94
N PHE A 160 11.43 2.48 16.92
CA PHE A 160 11.77 1.40 17.83
C PHE A 160 11.96 0.08 17.09
N ALA A 161 11.07 -0.29 16.16
CA ALA A 161 11.16 -1.52 15.37
C ALA A 161 12.45 -1.56 14.53
N VAL A 162 12.81 -0.45 13.89
CA VAL A 162 14.02 -0.31 13.08
C VAL A 162 15.28 -0.46 13.93
N ILE A 163 15.36 0.24 15.07
CA ILE A 163 16.50 0.12 16.00
C ILE A 163 16.60 -1.31 16.54
N PHE A 164 15.46 -1.91 16.89
CA PHE A 164 15.39 -3.27 17.44
C PHE A 164 15.82 -4.33 16.41
N GLY A 165 15.30 -4.26 15.18
CA GLY A 165 15.69 -5.18 14.11
C GLY A 165 17.15 -4.97 13.67
N PHE A 166 17.64 -3.74 13.65
CA PHE A 166 19.07 -3.46 13.45
C PHE A 166 19.93 -4.11 14.54
N ALA A 167 19.55 -4.00 15.81
CA ALA A 167 20.25 -4.67 16.90
C ALA A 167 20.24 -6.20 16.73
N ILE A 168 19.10 -6.79 16.34
CA ILE A 168 19.00 -8.22 16.02
C ILE A 168 20.02 -8.63 14.96
N ALA A 169 20.17 -7.85 13.88
CA ALA A 169 21.11 -8.15 12.81
C ALA A 169 22.59 -8.17 13.28
N HIS A 170 22.94 -7.44 14.35
CA HIS A 170 24.33 -7.24 14.79
C HIS A 170 24.75 -8.09 16.00
N ILE A 171 23.84 -8.88 16.57
CA ILE A 171 24.08 -9.69 17.77
C ILE A 171 24.58 -11.13 17.43
N GLY A 172 24.67 -11.47 16.14
CA GLY A 172 25.12 -12.79 15.67
C GLY A 172 24.08 -13.89 15.90
N ASP A 173 24.50 -15.08 16.35
CA ASP A 173 23.63 -16.26 16.48
C ASP A 173 22.39 -16.05 17.36
N LYS A 174 22.54 -15.27 18.45
CA LYS A 174 21.40 -14.92 19.30
C LYS A 174 20.38 -14.06 18.54
N GLY A 175 20.87 -13.13 17.72
CA GLY A 175 20.07 -12.31 16.83
C GLY A 175 19.34 -13.16 15.80
N SER A 176 20.03 -14.09 15.13
CA SER A 176 19.42 -15.00 14.15
C SER A 176 18.23 -15.77 14.74
N ARG A 177 18.31 -16.25 15.99
CA ARG A 177 17.18 -16.94 16.64
C ARG A 177 15.97 -16.03 16.87
N VAL A 178 16.20 -14.77 17.25
CA VAL A 178 15.13 -13.79 17.42
C VAL A 178 14.52 -13.42 16.06
N ALA A 179 15.34 -13.23 15.03
CA ALA A 179 14.87 -12.97 13.66
C ALA A 179 13.96 -14.09 13.16
N SER A 180 14.34 -15.37 13.36
CA SER A 180 13.49 -16.51 13.01
C SER A 180 12.13 -16.49 13.71
N PHE A 181 12.09 -16.20 15.01
CA PHE A 181 10.82 -16.06 15.74
C PHE A 181 9.93 -14.95 15.16
N PHE A 182 10.51 -13.80 14.82
CA PHE A 182 9.76 -12.70 14.21
C PHE A 182 9.25 -13.05 12.81
N ASN A 183 10.02 -13.80 12.01
CA ASN A 183 9.57 -14.30 10.71
C ASN A 183 8.37 -15.26 10.87
N ASP A 184 8.43 -16.20 11.82
CA ASP A 184 7.30 -17.11 12.10
C ASP A 184 6.07 -16.33 12.57
N LEU A 185 6.27 -15.31 13.42
CA LEU A 185 5.19 -14.44 13.89
C LEU A 185 4.59 -13.61 12.75
N ASN A 186 5.42 -13.13 11.82
CA ASN A 186 4.97 -12.43 10.63
C ASN A 186 4.04 -13.33 9.80
N ASP A 187 4.44 -14.58 9.53
CA ASP A 187 3.61 -15.54 8.79
C ASP A 187 2.25 -15.80 9.46
N VAL A 188 2.22 -15.88 10.79
CA VAL A 188 0.97 -15.99 11.57
C VAL A 188 0.09 -14.75 11.38
N ILE A 189 0.63 -13.55 11.52
CA ILE A 189 -0.12 -12.30 11.34
C ILE A 189 -0.67 -12.21 9.90
N MET A 190 0.13 -12.59 8.91
CA MET A 190 -0.26 -12.62 7.50
C MET A 190 -1.38 -13.61 7.23
N ARG A 191 -1.43 -14.72 7.99
CA ARG A 191 -2.56 -15.64 7.95
C ARG A 191 -3.83 -15.00 8.51
N VAL A 192 -3.74 -14.22 9.59
CA VAL A 192 -4.87 -13.46 10.14
C VAL A 192 -5.38 -12.42 9.14
N VAL A 193 -4.48 -11.68 8.47
CA VAL A 193 -4.83 -10.75 7.37
C VAL A 193 -5.66 -11.48 6.31
N THR A 194 -5.21 -12.67 5.88
CA THR A 194 -5.91 -13.47 4.87
C THR A 194 -7.33 -13.85 5.33
N LEU A 195 -7.50 -14.24 6.60
CA LEU A 195 -8.82 -14.58 7.16
C LEU A 195 -9.76 -13.36 7.17
N ILE A 196 -9.26 -12.20 7.60
CA ILE A 196 -10.05 -10.95 7.60
C ILE A 196 -10.42 -10.54 6.17
N MET A 197 -9.53 -10.71 5.20
CA MET A 197 -9.81 -10.40 3.81
C MET A 197 -10.90 -11.29 3.19
N GLN A 198 -11.18 -12.48 3.73
CA GLN A 198 -12.34 -13.28 3.30
C GLN A 198 -13.68 -12.64 3.69
N LEU A 199 -13.69 -11.76 4.71
CA LEU A 199 -14.85 -10.98 5.12
C LEU A 199 -15.04 -9.72 4.26
N ALA A 200 -14.02 -9.31 3.51
CA ALA A 200 -14.03 -8.08 2.71
C ALA A 200 -15.22 -7.97 1.73
N PRO A 201 -15.69 -9.02 1.03
CA PRO A 201 -16.87 -8.90 0.16
C PRO A 201 -18.11 -8.39 0.90
N TYR A 202 -18.32 -8.84 2.14
CA TYR A 202 -19.48 -8.45 2.96
C TYR A 202 -19.28 -7.07 3.59
N GLY A 203 -18.07 -6.79 4.10
CA GLY A 203 -17.70 -5.49 4.64
C GLY A 203 -17.81 -4.39 3.59
N VAL A 204 -17.23 -4.60 2.40
CA VAL A 204 -17.29 -3.66 1.27
C VAL A 204 -18.73 -3.50 0.77
N PHE A 205 -19.52 -4.57 0.67
CA PHE A 205 -20.94 -4.47 0.34
C PHE A 205 -21.68 -3.55 1.33
N ALA A 206 -21.51 -3.79 2.64
CA ALA A 206 -22.20 -3.04 3.67
C ALA A 206 -21.80 -1.56 3.67
N LEU A 207 -20.49 -1.29 3.54
CA LEU A 207 -19.95 0.07 3.45
C LEU A 207 -20.46 0.79 2.20
N MET A 208 -20.47 0.14 1.04
CA MET A 208 -20.94 0.76 -0.21
C MET A 208 -22.44 0.97 -0.26
N ALA A 209 -23.22 0.05 0.28
CA ALA A 209 -24.66 0.22 0.42
C ALA A 209 -24.97 1.41 1.35
N LYS A 210 -24.33 1.46 2.53
CA LYS A 210 -24.48 2.59 3.46
C LYS A 210 -24.06 3.91 2.80
N LEU A 211 -22.91 3.92 2.13
CA LEU A 211 -22.39 5.08 1.44
C LEU A 211 -23.38 5.60 0.38
N SER A 212 -23.95 4.71 -0.43
CA SER A 212 -24.89 5.07 -1.50
C SER A 212 -26.25 5.54 -0.98
N LEU A 213 -26.63 5.11 0.23
CA LEU A 213 -27.80 5.60 0.96
C LEU A 213 -27.57 6.99 1.55
N THR A 214 -26.39 7.24 2.12
CA THR A 214 -26.13 8.46 2.92
C THR A 214 -25.50 9.60 2.13
N LEU A 215 -24.67 9.33 1.12
CA LEU A 215 -23.98 10.37 0.37
C LEU A 215 -24.85 10.97 -0.73
N GLY A 216 -24.83 12.31 -0.88
CA GLY A 216 -25.34 12.99 -2.06
C GLY A 216 -24.65 12.53 -3.35
N LEU A 217 -25.34 12.72 -4.49
CA LEU A 217 -24.77 12.44 -5.82
C LEU A 217 -23.45 13.20 -6.06
N GLU A 218 -23.32 14.39 -5.46
CA GLU A 218 -22.09 15.19 -5.54
C GLU A 218 -20.90 14.50 -4.85
N THR A 219 -21.06 14.00 -3.62
CA THR A 219 -19.96 13.31 -2.93
C THR A 219 -19.59 12.00 -3.63
N PHE A 220 -20.54 11.30 -4.24
CA PHE A 220 -20.24 10.14 -5.10
C PHE A 220 -19.38 10.54 -6.30
N GLY A 221 -19.69 11.67 -6.95
CA GLY A 221 -18.85 12.25 -8.00
C GLY A 221 -17.41 12.52 -7.53
N SER A 222 -17.25 13.03 -6.32
CA SER A 222 -15.93 13.25 -5.70
C SER A 222 -15.15 11.94 -5.49
N VAL A 223 -15.79 10.85 -5.06
CA VAL A 223 -15.14 9.52 -4.92
C VAL A 223 -14.70 8.99 -6.29
N VAL A 224 -15.50 9.16 -7.33
CA VAL A 224 -15.13 8.78 -8.70
C VAL A 224 -13.95 9.61 -9.20
N LYS A 225 -13.95 10.93 -8.96
CA LYS A 225 -12.85 11.83 -9.29
C LYS A 225 -11.56 11.43 -8.56
N TYR A 226 -11.65 11.10 -7.27
CA TYR A 226 -10.57 10.52 -6.47
C TYR A 226 -10.03 9.23 -7.12
N PHE A 227 -10.90 8.29 -7.49
CA PHE A 227 -10.50 7.03 -8.09
C PHE A 227 -9.66 7.26 -9.36
N PHE A 228 -10.17 8.05 -10.31
CA PHE A 228 -9.45 8.31 -11.55
C PHE A 228 -8.16 9.10 -11.35
N LEU A 229 -8.12 9.99 -10.36
CA LEU A 229 -6.89 10.70 -9.99
C LEU A 229 -5.82 9.73 -9.50
N VAL A 230 -6.14 8.84 -8.57
CA VAL A 230 -5.18 7.83 -8.08
C VAL A 230 -4.70 6.95 -9.25
N VAL A 231 -5.61 6.48 -10.10
CA VAL A 231 -5.27 5.69 -11.29
C VAL A 231 -4.30 6.46 -12.20
N ALA A 232 -4.58 7.73 -12.48
CA ALA A 232 -3.72 8.57 -13.33
C ALA A 232 -2.31 8.73 -12.73
N VAL A 233 -2.20 9.02 -11.44
CA VAL A 233 -0.90 9.17 -10.76
C VAL A 233 -0.14 7.84 -10.72
N LEU A 234 -0.82 6.71 -10.50
CA LEU A 234 -0.22 5.38 -10.56
C LEU A 234 0.35 5.06 -11.96
N PHE A 235 -0.38 5.43 -13.02
CA PHE A 235 0.12 5.30 -14.39
C PHE A 235 1.30 6.24 -14.67
N ILE A 236 1.29 7.47 -14.14
CA ILE A 236 2.44 8.38 -14.24
C ILE A 236 3.66 7.76 -13.55
N GLN A 237 3.50 7.21 -12.36
CA GLN A 237 4.60 6.54 -11.65
C GLN A 237 5.14 5.35 -12.47
N GLY A 238 4.24 4.45 -12.87
CA GLY A 238 4.59 3.21 -13.56
C GLY A 238 5.13 3.38 -14.98
N LEU A 239 4.62 4.35 -15.73
CA LEU A 239 4.91 4.52 -17.17
C LEU A 239 5.78 5.75 -17.49
N VAL A 240 5.96 6.67 -16.55
CA VAL A 240 6.80 7.87 -16.75
C VAL A 240 7.96 7.88 -15.77
N VAL A 241 7.69 7.89 -14.47
CA VAL A 241 8.74 8.05 -13.44
C VAL A 241 9.72 6.88 -13.49
N TYR A 242 9.23 5.66 -13.35
CA TYR A 242 10.05 4.44 -13.39
C TYR A 242 10.85 4.27 -14.69
N PRO A 243 10.23 4.35 -15.89
CA PRO A 243 10.97 4.38 -17.15
C PRO A 243 12.05 5.46 -17.24
N THR A 244 11.77 6.67 -16.74
CA THR A 244 12.72 7.78 -16.75
C THR A 244 13.91 7.51 -15.82
N LEU A 245 13.65 7.04 -14.60
CA LEU A 245 14.69 6.65 -13.65
C LEU A 245 15.55 5.51 -14.20
N LEU A 246 14.92 4.49 -14.78
CA LEU A 246 15.63 3.40 -15.44
C LEU A 246 16.57 3.95 -16.53
N LYS A 247 16.08 4.81 -17.42
CA LYS A 247 16.92 5.38 -18.49
C LYS A 247 18.06 6.24 -17.93
N LEU A 248 17.79 7.07 -16.92
CA LEU A 248 18.74 8.01 -16.35
C LEU A 248 19.87 7.29 -15.59
N PHE A 249 19.54 6.31 -14.76
CA PHE A 249 20.50 5.65 -13.88
C PHE A 249 21.16 4.41 -14.47
N SER A 250 20.56 3.78 -15.49
CA SER A 250 21.11 2.57 -16.12
C SER A 250 21.44 2.74 -17.60
N GLY A 251 20.92 3.77 -18.28
CA GLY A 251 21.05 3.92 -19.74
C GLY A 251 20.24 2.91 -20.57
N LEU A 252 19.59 1.93 -19.94
CA LEU A 252 18.84 0.86 -20.59
C LEU A 252 17.56 1.37 -21.27
N SER A 253 17.02 0.58 -22.21
CA SER A 253 15.78 0.91 -22.93
C SER A 253 14.56 0.65 -22.05
N PRO A 254 13.75 1.68 -21.71
CA PRO A 254 12.57 1.49 -20.88
C PRO A 254 11.46 0.70 -21.59
N LEU A 255 11.37 0.83 -22.90
CA LEU A 255 10.39 0.09 -23.70
C LEU A 255 10.66 -1.42 -23.67
N MET A 256 11.94 -1.81 -23.62
CA MET A 256 12.32 -3.21 -23.51
C MET A 256 11.96 -3.76 -22.12
N PHE A 257 12.24 -2.99 -21.07
CA PHE A 257 11.86 -3.34 -19.69
C PHE A 257 10.34 -3.54 -19.56
N LEU A 258 9.53 -2.58 -20.01
CA LEU A 258 8.06 -2.65 -19.91
C LEU A 258 7.49 -3.87 -20.65
N ARG A 259 8.07 -4.24 -21.81
CA ARG A 259 7.67 -5.45 -22.53
C ARG A 259 8.00 -6.74 -21.77
N LYS A 260 9.08 -6.76 -20.99
CA LYS A 260 9.56 -7.94 -20.25
C LYS A 260 8.93 -8.11 -18.88
N ILE A 261 8.49 -7.03 -18.22
CA ILE A 261 7.85 -7.11 -16.91
C ILE A 261 6.33 -7.36 -17.00
N ARG A 262 5.72 -7.23 -18.19
CA ARG A 262 4.26 -7.24 -18.39
C ARG A 262 3.53 -8.40 -17.68
N ASN A 263 4.05 -9.62 -17.76
CA ASN A 263 3.36 -10.77 -17.16
C ASN A 263 3.42 -10.74 -15.64
N VAL A 264 4.53 -10.25 -15.07
CA VAL A 264 4.65 -9.98 -13.62
C VAL A 264 3.64 -8.91 -13.21
N GLN A 265 3.50 -7.82 -13.98
CA GLN A 265 2.51 -6.78 -13.70
C GLN A 265 1.07 -7.32 -13.72
N LEU A 266 0.74 -8.17 -14.68
CA LEU A 266 -0.59 -8.80 -14.78
C LEU A 266 -0.85 -9.76 -13.60
N PHE A 267 0.17 -10.50 -13.17
CA PHE A 267 0.06 -11.39 -12.01
C PHE A 267 -0.04 -10.61 -10.69
N ALA A 268 0.75 -9.55 -10.52
CA ALA A 268 0.64 -8.63 -9.39
C ALA A 268 -0.74 -7.97 -9.33
N PHE A 269 -1.25 -7.53 -10.49
CA PHE A 269 -2.59 -6.97 -10.60
C PHE A 269 -3.67 -7.96 -10.19
N SER A 270 -3.60 -9.21 -10.66
CA SER A 270 -4.63 -10.22 -10.35
C SER A 270 -4.62 -10.65 -8.89
N THR A 271 -3.43 -10.82 -8.30
CA THR A 271 -3.24 -11.27 -6.92
C THR A 271 -3.39 -10.14 -5.90
N ALA A 272 -3.11 -8.89 -6.29
CA ALA A 272 -2.94 -7.74 -5.41
C ALA A 272 -1.97 -8.00 -4.24
N SER A 273 -0.95 -8.84 -4.47
CA SER A 273 0.09 -9.14 -3.49
C SER A 273 1.48 -9.12 -4.11
N SER A 274 2.33 -8.21 -3.62
CA SER A 274 3.75 -8.18 -3.99
C SER A 274 4.46 -9.46 -3.54
N ASN A 275 4.13 -9.98 -2.34
CA ASN A 275 4.70 -11.21 -1.81
C ASN A 275 4.32 -12.45 -2.63
N ALA A 276 3.06 -12.57 -3.08
CA ALA A 276 2.64 -13.66 -3.94
C ALA A 276 3.32 -13.61 -5.31
N THR A 277 3.65 -12.41 -5.78
CA THR A 277 4.30 -12.17 -7.07
C THR A 277 5.80 -12.37 -7.03
N LEU A 278 6.42 -12.24 -5.85
CA LEU A 278 7.87 -12.24 -5.65
C LEU A 278 8.63 -13.36 -6.38
N PRO A 279 8.21 -14.65 -6.32
CA PRO A 279 8.93 -15.69 -7.05
C PRO A 279 8.93 -15.45 -8.56
N VAL A 280 7.81 -15.01 -9.13
CA VAL A 280 7.70 -14.72 -10.57
C VAL A 280 8.54 -13.49 -10.93
N THR A 281 8.63 -12.51 -10.04
CA THR A 281 9.48 -11.32 -10.21
C THR A 281 10.97 -11.70 -10.23
N ILE A 282 11.42 -12.54 -9.30
CA ILE A 282 12.82 -13.01 -9.23
C ILE A 282 13.21 -13.71 -10.52
N GLU A 283 12.40 -14.69 -10.94
CA GLU A 283 12.62 -15.45 -12.17
C GLU A 283 12.64 -14.56 -13.42
N THR A 284 11.76 -13.57 -13.47
CA THR A 284 11.74 -12.61 -14.58
C THR A 284 12.98 -11.72 -14.57
N ALA A 285 13.42 -11.25 -13.40
CA ALA A 285 14.63 -10.44 -13.28
C ALA A 285 15.87 -11.23 -13.74
N GLU A 286 15.99 -12.49 -13.31
CA GLU A 286 17.12 -13.35 -13.66
C GLU A 286 17.10 -13.73 -15.15
N HIS A 287 16.05 -14.41 -15.59
CA HIS A 287 16.03 -15.06 -16.90
C HIS A 287 15.60 -14.15 -18.05
N ARG A 288 14.84 -13.08 -17.77
CA ARG A 288 14.39 -12.14 -18.81
C ARG A 288 15.17 -10.83 -18.77
N MET A 289 15.55 -10.33 -17.59
CA MET A 289 16.22 -9.03 -17.48
C MET A 289 17.73 -9.14 -17.36
N GLY A 290 18.30 -10.33 -17.11
CA GLY A 290 19.75 -10.54 -17.05
C GLY A 290 20.37 -10.08 -15.74
N VAL A 291 19.59 -10.00 -14.66
CA VAL A 291 20.10 -9.66 -13.33
C VAL A 291 20.68 -10.92 -12.67
N ASP A 292 21.87 -10.83 -12.07
CA ASP A 292 22.41 -11.95 -11.31
C ASP A 292 21.51 -12.29 -10.10
N ASN A 293 21.32 -13.59 -9.85
CA ASN A 293 20.46 -14.08 -8.77
C ASN A 293 20.83 -13.50 -7.40
N LYS A 294 22.11 -13.23 -7.13
CA LYS A 294 22.57 -12.62 -5.87
C LYS A 294 21.95 -11.24 -5.63
N ILE A 295 21.72 -10.46 -6.68
CA ILE A 295 21.07 -9.15 -6.58
C ILE A 295 19.56 -9.30 -6.54
N ALA A 296 19.00 -10.14 -7.42
CA ALA A 296 17.55 -10.34 -7.51
C ALA A 296 16.95 -10.93 -6.22
N SER A 297 17.57 -11.97 -5.67
CA SER A 297 17.15 -12.64 -4.43
C SER A 297 17.30 -11.78 -3.17
N PHE A 298 17.99 -10.65 -3.26
CA PHE A 298 18.12 -9.69 -2.15
C PHE A 298 17.21 -8.47 -2.33
N THR A 299 17.31 -7.79 -3.47
CA THR A 299 16.65 -6.50 -3.70
C THR A 299 15.13 -6.63 -3.87
N LEU A 300 14.64 -7.72 -4.47
CA LEU A 300 13.20 -7.93 -4.71
C LEU A 300 12.44 -8.31 -3.44
N PRO A 301 12.91 -9.25 -2.58
CA PRO A 301 12.23 -9.49 -1.30
C PRO A 301 12.24 -8.25 -0.40
N LEU A 302 13.35 -7.49 -0.41
CA LEU A 302 13.43 -6.22 0.29
C LEU A 302 12.41 -5.22 -0.26
N GLY A 303 12.32 -5.07 -1.59
CA GLY A 303 11.36 -4.22 -2.27
C GLY A 303 9.91 -4.54 -1.96
N ALA A 304 9.54 -5.83 -1.95
CA ALA A 304 8.19 -6.28 -1.64
C ALA A 304 7.67 -5.83 -0.25
N THR A 305 8.58 -5.41 0.65
CA THR A 305 8.26 -4.89 1.99
C THR A 305 8.51 -3.39 2.17
N LEU A 306 9.43 -2.80 1.40
CA LEU A 306 9.87 -1.40 1.55
C LEU A 306 9.30 -0.47 0.48
N ASN A 307 9.24 -0.95 -0.74
CA ASN A 307 8.91 -0.16 -1.92
C ASN A 307 7.42 -0.20 -2.20
N MET A 308 6.71 0.68 -1.50
CA MET A 308 5.26 0.80 -1.61
C MET A 308 4.82 2.11 -2.23
N ASP A 309 5.50 2.56 -3.29
CA ASP A 309 5.19 3.81 -4.00
C ASP A 309 3.71 3.95 -4.38
N GLY A 310 3.08 2.88 -4.90
CA GLY A 310 1.66 2.88 -5.22
C GLY A 310 0.76 3.05 -4.00
N THR A 311 1.15 2.47 -2.86
CA THR A 311 0.47 2.67 -1.57
C THR A 311 0.64 4.11 -1.10
N ALA A 312 1.84 4.67 -1.20
CA ALA A 312 2.13 6.06 -0.87
C ALA A 312 1.31 7.01 -1.76
N ILE A 313 1.21 6.76 -3.06
CA ILE A 313 0.36 7.54 -3.98
C ILE A 313 -1.08 7.58 -3.50
N MET A 314 -1.66 6.41 -3.18
CA MET A 314 -3.02 6.38 -2.65
C MET A 314 -3.13 7.16 -1.34
N GLN A 315 -2.17 7.01 -0.42
CA GLN A 315 -2.21 7.71 0.86
C GLN A 315 -2.14 9.22 0.71
N GLY A 316 -1.27 9.72 -0.17
CA GLY A 316 -1.16 11.15 -0.47
C GLY A 316 -2.45 11.72 -1.05
N VAL A 317 -3.01 11.08 -2.09
CA VAL A 317 -4.27 11.53 -2.69
C VAL A 317 -5.44 11.40 -1.72
N ALA A 318 -5.53 10.30 -0.95
CA ALA A 318 -6.59 10.05 0.01
C ALA A 318 -6.59 11.05 1.17
N THR A 319 -5.40 11.41 1.66
CA THR A 319 -5.24 12.42 2.72
C THR A 319 -5.80 13.76 2.28
N VAL A 320 -5.40 14.24 1.09
CA VAL A 320 -5.90 15.48 0.51
C VAL A 320 -7.41 15.40 0.26
N PHE A 321 -7.89 14.29 -0.30
CA PHE A 321 -9.30 14.07 -0.58
C PHE A 321 -10.16 14.12 0.69
N ILE A 322 -9.76 13.41 1.75
CA ILE A 322 -10.48 13.36 3.01
C ILE A 322 -10.49 14.74 3.66
N ALA A 323 -9.34 15.44 3.69
CA ALA A 323 -9.28 16.82 4.19
C ALA A 323 -10.28 17.73 3.47
N GLN A 324 -10.31 17.68 2.13
CA GLN A 324 -11.25 18.47 1.31
C GLN A 324 -12.72 18.12 1.55
N VAL A 325 -13.04 16.84 1.73
CA VAL A 325 -14.43 16.41 1.96
C VAL A 325 -14.96 16.87 3.32
N TYR A 326 -14.09 16.84 4.34
CA TYR A 326 -14.40 17.30 5.69
C TYR A 326 -14.22 18.81 5.89
N GLY A 327 -13.73 19.53 4.87
CA GLY A 327 -13.46 20.97 4.97
C GLY A 327 -12.32 21.32 5.93
N ILE A 328 -11.35 20.41 6.10
CA ILE A 328 -10.17 20.62 6.93
C ILE A 328 -9.05 21.15 6.04
N ASP A 329 -8.53 22.34 6.37
CA ASP A 329 -7.39 22.93 5.67
C ASP A 329 -6.09 22.33 6.18
N LEU A 330 -5.32 21.72 5.27
CA LEU A 330 -3.98 21.21 5.57
C LEU A 330 -2.94 22.28 5.24
N SER A 331 -2.08 22.57 6.22
CA SER A 331 -0.92 23.44 6.05
C SER A 331 0.21 22.73 5.27
N ILE A 332 1.20 23.52 4.85
CA ILE A 332 2.43 22.97 4.24
C ILE A 332 3.16 22.02 5.20
N MET A 333 3.10 22.28 6.51
CA MET A 333 3.71 21.42 7.52
C MET A 333 2.96 20.09 7.66
N ASP A 334 1.64 20.09 7.51
CA ASP A 334 0.85 18.86 7.52
C ASP A 334 1.20 17.99 6.31
N TYR A 335 1.33 18.58 5.12
CA TYR A 335 1.79 17.86 3.93
C TYR A 335 3.21 17.30 4.10
N ALA A 336 4.14 18.07 4.68
CA ALA A 336 5.48 17.59 4.96
C ALA A 336 5.48 16.41 5.94
N THR A 337 4.62 16.46 6.97
CA THR A 337 4.44 15.39 7.94
C THR A 337 3.86 14.14 7.28
N VAL A 338 2.85 14.29 6.42
CA VAL A 338 2.31 13.18 5.61
C VAL A 338 3.39 12.57 4.74
N VAL A 339 4.22 13.40 4.10
CA VAL A 339 5.33 12.92 3.26
C VAL A 339 6.30 12.07 4.06
N LEU A 340 6.80 12.60 5.18
CA LEU A 340 7.75 11.92 6.05
C LEU A 340 7.16 10.63 6.60
N THR A 341 5.97 10.72 7.16
CA THR A 341 5.31 9.60 7.82
C THR A 341 4.98 8.50 6.85
N ALA A 342 4.33 8.78 5.73
CA ALA A 342 3.95 7.74 4.78
C ALA A 342 5.19 7.09 4.13
N THR A 343 6.26 7.85 3.91
CA THR A 343 7.55 7.30 3.43
C THR A 343 8.23 6.41 4.47
N LEU A 344 8.12 6.73 5.76
CA LEU A 344 8.63 5.86 6.83
C LEU A 344 7.70 4.66 7.08
N ALA A 345 6.39 4.83 6.95
CA ALA A 345 5.40 3.78 7.10
C ALA A 345 5.45 2.77 5.94
N SER A 346 5.83 3.21 4.73
CA SER A 346 6.02 2.29 3.61
C SER A 346 7.11 1.26 3.90
N ILE A 347 8.08 1.59 4.76
CA ILE A 347 9.07 0.65 5.29
C ILE A 347 8.32 -0.36 6.18
N GLY A 348 8.40 -1.65 5.84
CA GLY A 348 7.82 -2.73 6.63
C GLY A 348 6.30 -2.86 6.51
N THR A 349 5.72 -2.26 5.47
CA THR A 349 4.37 -2.64 5.08
C THR A 349 4.43 -4.04 4.43
N ALA A 350 3.52 -4.95 4.79
CA ALA A 350 3.50 -6.27 4.17
C ALA A 350 2.86 -6.21 2.77
N GLY A 351 3.49 -6.84 1.77
CA GLY A 351 3.02 -6.88 0.38
C GLY A 351 1.80 -7.77 0.15
N VAL A 352 0.71 -7.56 0.89
CA VAL A 352 -0.55 -8.32 0.81
C VAL A 352 -1.79 -7.43 0.70
N PRO A 353 -2.92 -7.98 0.21
CA PRO A 353 -4.10 -7.19 -0.10
C PRO A 353 -4.65 -6.45 1.11
N GLY A 354 -5.08 -5.20 0.91
CA GLY A 354 -5.79 -4.40 1.92
C GLY A 354 -4.91 -3.73 2.99
N VAL A 355 -3.59 -3.98 3.01
CA VAL A 355 -2.68 -3.34 4.00
C VAL A 355 -2.55 -1.83 3.75
N GLY A 356 -2.74 -1.36 2.51
CA GLY A 356 -2.68 0.07 2.21
C GLY A 356 -3.69 0.92 3.01
N LEU A 357 -4.89 0.40 3.26
CA LEU A 357 -5.94 1.09 4.02
C LEU A 357 -5.64 1.14 5.52
N ILE A 358 -5.05 0.06 6.03
CA ILE A 358 -4.55 -0.05 7.40
C ILE A 358 -3.51 1.06 7.65
N MET A 359 -2.59 1.24 6.70
CA MET A 359 -1.56 2.27 6.77
C MET A 359 -2.09 3.69 6.51
N LEU A 360 -3.19 3.85 5.76
CA LEU A 360 -3.82 5.16 5.60
C LEU A 360 -4.39 5.68 6.93
N ALA A 361 -5.00 4.83 7.75
CA ALA A 361 -5.50 5.24 9.06
C ALA A 361 -4.40 5.87 9.94
N LEU A 362 -3.17 5.33 9.82
CA LEU A 362 -1.98 5.86 10.46
C LEU A 362 -1.61 7.25 9.97
N VAL A 363 -1.65 7.49 8.66
CA VAL A 363 -1.32 8.79 8.06
C VAL A 363 -2.34 9.85 8.47
N LEU A 364 -3.64 9.51 8.40
CA LEU A 364 -4.73 10.43 8.75
C LEU A 364 -4.67 10.88 10.21
N ASN A 365 -4.48 9.95 11.14
CA ASN A 365 -4.40 10.27 12.57
C ASN A 365 -3.28 11.27 12.90
N GLN A 366 -2.17 11.25 12.15
CA GLN A 366 -1.03 12.13 12.42
C GLN A 366 -1.24 13.58 12.03
N VAL A 367 -2.08 13.82 11.03
CA VAL A 367 -2.50 15.17 10.64
C VAL A 367 -3.88 15.53 11.19
N GLY A 368 -4.37 14.78 12.17
CA GLY A 368 -5.66 15.04 12.81
C GLY A 368 -6.84 14.88 11.87
N LEU A 369 -6.77 14.01 10.86
CA LEU A 369 -7.91 13.71 10.00
C LEU A 369 -8.72 12.52 10.54
N PRO A 370 -10.05 12.54 10.38
CA PRO A 370 -10.92 11.46 10.84
C PRO A 370 -10.69 10.20 10.00
N VAL A 371 -10.36 9.10 10.68
CA VAL A 371 -10.18 7.77 10.07
C VAL A 371 -11.48 7.22 9.48
N GLU A 372 -12.63 7.76 9.89
CA GLU A 372 -13.93 7.48 9.31
C GLU A 372 -13.99 7.87 7.83
N GLY A 373 -13.18 8.85 7.39
CA GLY A 373 -13.06 9.24 5.99
C GLY A 373 -12.59 8.11 5.06
N ILE A 374 -11.94 7.07 5.61
CA ILE A 374 -11.58 5.86 4.87
C ILE A 374 -12.81 5.15 4.33
N ALA A 375 -13.96 5.23 5.02
CA ALA A 375 -15.20 4.61 4.59
C ALA A 375 -15.70 5.14 3.22
N LEU A 376 -15.29 6.35 2.84
CA LEU A 376 -15.65 6.95 1.56
C LEU A 376 -14.93 6.29 0.38
N ILE A 377 -13.71 5.80 0.60
CA ILE A 377 -12.82 5.30 -0.46
C ILE A 377 -12.61 3.78 -0.43
N ILE A 378 -12.91 3.12 0.69
CA ILE A 378 -12.71 1.67 0.89
C ILE A 378 -13.38 0.81 -0.19
N GLY A 379 -14.48 1.27 -0.76
CA GLY A 379 -15.17 0.57 -1.83
C GLY A 379 -14.35 0.49 -3.10
N VAL A 380 -13.85 1.64 -3.55
CA VAL A 380 -13.04 1.74 -4.76
C VAL A 380 -11.60 1.26 -4.54
N ASP A 381 -11.15 1.18 -3.27
CA ASP A 381 -9.79 0.81 -2.91
C ASP A 381 -9.39 -0.55 -3.46
N ARG A 382 -10.30 -1.54 -3.50
CA ARG A 382 -9.93 -2.86 -3.99
C ARG A 382 -9.42 -2.83 -5.44
N MET A 383 -10.02 -1.98 -6.27
CA MET A 383 -9.58 -1.78 -7.66
C MET A 383 -8.24 -1.06 -7.71
N LEU A 384 -8.07 -0.03 -6.89
CA LEU A 384 -6.81 0.69 -6.76
C LEU A 384 -5.70 -0.24 -6.27
N ASP A 385 -5.98 -1.13 -5.33
CA ASP A 385 -5.04 -2.07 -4.73
C ASP A 385 -4.34 -2.93 -5.78
N MET A 386 -5.09 -3.47 -6.74
CA MET A 386 -4.52 -4.23 -7.85
C MET A 386 -3.52 -3.42 -8.67
N ILE A 387 -3.87 -2.17 -9.00
CA ILE A 387 -3.02 -1.28 -9.79
C ILE A 387 -1.79 -0.88 -8.97
N ARG A 388 -1.97 -0.55 -7.68
CA ARG A 388 -0.88 -0.23 -6.76
C ARG A 388 0.13 -1.37 -6.65
N THR A 389 -0.33 -2.61 -6.47
CA THR A 389 0.56 -3.76 -6.40
C THR A 389 1.36 -3.91 -7.69
N ALA A 390 0.71 -3.77 -8.85
CA ALA A 390 1.41 -3.85 -10.13
C ALA A 390 2.47 -2.75 -10.28
N VAL A 391 2.19 -1.52 -9.82
CA VAL A 391 3.16 -0.42 -9.78
C VAL A 391 4.30 -0.72 -8.81
N ASN A 392 4.03 -1.15 -7.57
CA ASN A 392 5.06 -1.49 -6.58
C ASN A 392 6.04 -2.54 -7.12
N VAL A 393 5.53 -3.66 -7.64
CA VAL A 393 6.37 -4.72 -8.22
C VAL A 393 7.15 -4.24 -9.46
N THR A 394 6.59 -3.29 -10.21
CA THR A 394 7.34 -2.63 -11.30
C THR A 394 8.51 -1.82 -10.76
N GLY A 395 8.30 -1.06 -9.68
CA GLY A 395 9.35 -0.31 -8.99
C GLY A 395 10.44 -1.23 -8.44
N ASP A 396 10.08 -2.38 -7.87
CA ASP A 396 11.02 -3.39 -7.38
C ASP A 396 11.94 -3.85 -8.50
N ALA A 397 11.36 -4.26 -9.63
CA ALA A 397 12.13 -4.70 -10.79
C ALA A 397 13.01 -3.59 -11.38
N VAL A 398 12.54 -2.33 -11.41
CA VAL A 398 13.35 -1.18 -11.87
C VAL A 398 14.55 -0.97 -10.95
N ALA A 399 14.33 -0.93 -9.64
CA ALA A 399 15.40 -0.76 -8.66
C ALA A 399 16.42 -1.89 -8.79
N THR A 400 15.96 -3.14 -8.81
CA THR A 400 16.81 -4.33 -8.98
C THR A 400 17.68 -4.24 -10.23
N VAL A 401 17.12 -3.85 -11.38
CA VAL A 401 17.89 -3.70 -12.63
C VAL A 401 18.92 -2.57 -12.55
N ILE A 402 18.55 -1.41 -12.02
CA ILE A 402 19.48 -0.27 -11.86
C ILE A 402 20.63 -0.66 -10.93
N ILE A 403 20.32 -1.29 -9.80
CA ILE A 403 21.29 -1.67 -8.78
C ILE A 403 22.22 -2.74 -9.33
N ALA A 404 21.69 -3.79 -9.95
CA ALA A 404 22.48 -4.84 -10.59
C ALA A 404 23.48 -4.27 -11.60
N LYS A 405 23.03 -3.35 -12.45
CA LYS A 405 23.90 -2.67 -13.42
C LYS A 405 24.97 -1.83 -12.72
N SER A 406 24.62 -1.12 -11.65
CA SER A 406 25.57 -0.30 -10.89
C SER A 406 26.63 -1.14 -10.14
N GLU A 407 26.35 -2.41 -9.89
CA GLU A 407 27.24 -3.36 -9.22
C GLU A 407 28.05 -4.23 -10.21
N GLY A 408 27.80 -4.11 -11.52
CA GLY A 408 28.45 -4.92 -12.54
C GLY A 408 27.91 -6.35 -12.66
N GLU A 409 26.81 -6.66 -11.98
CA GLU A 409 26.18 -7.98 -11.89
C GLU A 409 24.94 -8.04 -12.82
N PHE A 410 25.12 -7.61 -14.07
CA PHE A 410 24.05 -7.45 -15.06
C PHE A 410 24.49 -7.86 -16.47
N ASN A 411 23.68 -8.67 -17.14
CA ASN A 411 23.91 -9.13 -18.50
C ASN A 411 23.05 -8.34 -19.51
N GLU A 412 23.68 -7.41 -20.23
CA GLU A 412 23.01 -6.58 -21.24
C GLU A 412 22.50 -7.36 -22.45
N GLU A 413 23.16 -8.47 -22.83
CA GLU A 413 22.73 -9.28 -23.98
C GLU A 413 21.38 -9.95 -23.70
N ILE A 414 21.22 -10.49 -22.48
CA ILE A 414 19.94 -11.04 -22.02
C ILE A 414 18.87 -9.94 -22.03
N PHE A 415 19.18 -8.77 -21.48
CA PHE A 415 18.24 -7.65 -21.43
C PHE A 415 17.80 -7.17 -22.83
N ASN A 416 18.72 -7.06 -23.78
CA ASN A 416 18.42 -6.59 -25.13
C ASN A 416 17.72 -7.65 -26.00
N ASN A 417 17.81 -8.93 -25.64
CA ASN A 417 17.08 -10.00 -26.33
C ASN A 417 15.60 -10.07 -25.89
N SER A 418 14.69 -9.64 -26.77
CA SER A 418 13.24 -9.68 -26.51
C SER A 418 12.63 -11.07 -26.26
N GLN A 419 13.33 -12.15 -26.64
CA GLN A 419 12.87 -13.54 -26.49
C GLN A 419 13.49 -14.25 -25.28
N ALA A 420 14.46 -13.64 -24.60
CA ALA A 420 15.09 -14.21 -23.42
C ALA A 420 14.05 -14.61 -22.36
N GLY A 421 14.19 -15.81 -21.81
CA GLY A 421 13.37 -16.32 -20.68
C GLY A 421 11.89 -16.58 -20.96
N LYS A 422 11.36 -16.40 -22.18
CA LYS A 422 9.92 -16.60 -22.47
C LYS A 422 9.42 -18.03 -22.23
N LYS A 423 10.21 -19.05 -22.63
CA LYS A 423 9.82 -20.46 -22.45
C LYS A 423 9.72 -20.86 -20.97
N PHE A 424 10.57 -20.25 -20.13
CA PHE A 424 10.59 -20.47 -18.70
C PHE A 424 9.39 -19.78 -18.02
N GLU A 425 9.11 -18.54 -18.43
CA GLU A 425 7.95 -17.75 -17.97
C GLU A 425 6.60 -18.45 -18.24
N GLU A 426 6.45 -19.11 -19.40
CA GLU A 426 5.25 -19.90 -19.73
C GLU A 426 5.05 -21.14 -18.84
N GLN A 427 6.12 -21.76 -18.33
CA GLN A 427 6.01 -22.90 -17.41
C GLN A 427 5.63 -22.43 -15.99
N VAL A 428 6.31 -21.42 -15.46
CA VAL A 428 6.10 -20.93 -14.09
C VAL A 428 4.71 -20.31 -13.88
N LEU A 429 4.15 -19.65 -14.89
CA LEU A 429 2.82 -19.05 -14.81
C LEU A 429 1.69 -20.09 -14.93
N ASN A 430 1.94 -21.23 -15.58
CA ASN A 430 0.94 -22.30 -15.75
C ASN A 430 0.86 -23.23 -14.54
N ASP A 431 1.96 -23.45 -13.81
CA ASP A 431 1.98 -24.32 -12.62
C ASP A 431 1.37 -23.67 -11.36
N LYS A 432 1.06 -22.37 -11.39
CA LYS A 432 0.57 -21.59 -10.24
C LYS A 432 -0.89 -21.12 -10.34
N ASN A 433 -1.58 -21.46 -11.43
CA ASN A 433 -3.03 -21.24 -11.63
C ASN A 433 -3.79 -22.56 -11.43
#